data_AF-A0A8I1KC02-F1
#
_entry.id   AF-A0A8I1KC02-F1
#
_cell.length_a   1.000
_cell.length_b   1.000
_cell.length_c   1.000
_cell.angle_alpha   90.00
_cell.angle_beta   90.00
_cell.angle_gamma   90.00
#
_symmetry.space_group_name_H-M   'P 1'
#
loop_
_entity.id
_entity.type
_entity.pdbx_description
1 polymer ?
#
loop_
_entity_poly.entity_id
_entity_poly.type
_entity_poly.pdbx_seq_one_letter_code
_entity_poly.pdbx_strand_id
1 'polypeptide(L)'
;MTGMEPDQGEKQMATDREIALHQALVAFIAETSKAGLDVNDVVSKVNAGLIGNSIYRIVDHPYLGMSIKELEEARDNVVAISA
;
A
#
# COMPACT_ATOMS: atom_id res chain seq x y z
N MET A 1 31.94 31.85 9.96
CA MET A 1 30.52 31.64 9.61
C MET A 1 30.39 30.21 9.15
N THR A 2 30.02 29.31 10.06
CA THR A 2 29.94 27.88 9.79
C THR A 2 28.68 27.65 8.97
N GLY A 3 28.84 27.17 7.73
CA GLY A 3 27.73 26.75 6.89
C GLY A 3 27.02 25.59 7.57
N MET A 4 25.78 25.81 8.01
CA MET A 4 24.84 24.73 8.26
C MET A 4 24.37 24.28 6.87
N GLU A 5 24.98 23.22 6.36
CA GLU A 5 24.43 22.46 5.24
C GLU A 5 23.05 21.93 5.67
N PRO A 6 22.01 22.04 4.83
CA PRO A 6 20.69 21.56 5.19
C PRO A 6 20.73 20.04 5.36
N ASP A 7 20.30 19.58 6.53
CA ASP A 7 19.94 18.20 6.85
C ASP A 7 18.86 17.75 5.87
N GLN A 8 19.28 17.23 4.72
CA GLN A 8 18.38 16.60 3.76
C GLN A 8 17.98 15.26 4.34
N GLY A 9 16.87 15.27 5.11
CA GLY A 9 16.27 14.08 5.68
C GLY A 9 16.28 12.94 4.65
N GLU A 10 16.91 11.83 5.04
CA GLU A 10 17.12 10.67 4.19
C GLU A 10 15.81 10.27 3.51
N LYS A 11 15.75 10.50 2.20
CA LYS A 11 14.67 9.99 1.38
C LYS A 11 14.84 8.47 1.38
N GLN A 12 14.16 7.77 2.28
CA GLN A 12 14.23 6.32 2.41
C GLN A 12 13.95 5.71 1.03
N MET A 13 14.98 5.15 0.40
CA MET A 13 14.82 4.41 -0.86
C MET A 13 14.19 3.07 -0.53
N ALA A 14 13.12 2.72 -1.24
CA ALA A 14 12.50 1.41 -1.14
C ALA A 14 13.51 0.34 -1.55
N THR A 15 13.59 -0.72 -0.77
CA THR A 15 14.37 -1.92 -1.07
C THR A 15 13.77 -2.66 -2.26
N ASP A 16 14.58 -3.45 -2.96
CA ASP A 16 14.10 -4.33 -4.05
C ASP A 16 12.94 -5.23 -3.59
N ARG A 17 12.97 -5.66 -2.33
CA ARG A 17 11.90 -6.46 -1.72
C ARG A 17 10.60 -5.66 -1.60
N GLU A 18 10.64 -4.42 -1.14
CA GLU A 18 9.45 -3.57 -1.02
C GLU A 18 8.85 -3.27 -2.40
N ILE A 19 9.68 -2.98 -3.40
CA ILE A 19 9.23 -2.79 -4.78
C ILE A 19 8.53 -4.06 -5.31
N ALA A 20 9.13 -5.23 -5.10
CA ALA A 20 8.56 -6.50 -5.54
C ALA A 20 7.23 -6.82 -4.83
N LEU A 21 7.13 -6.54 -3.53
CA LEU A 21 5.90 -6.73 -2.76
C LEU A 21 4.78 -5.80 -3.24
N HIS A 22 5.09 -4.52 -3.49
CA HIS A 22 4.12 -3.57 -4.03
C HIS A 22 3.63 -4.00 -5.42
N GLN A 23 4.55 -4.40 -6.30
CA GLN A 23 4.18 -4.88 -7.64
C GLN A 23 3.29 -6.13 -7.58
N ALA A 24 3.56 -7.06 -6.65
CA ALA A 24 2.73 -8.23 -6.44
C ALA A 24 1.31 -7.85 -5.95
N LEU A 25 1.21 -6.86 -5.05
CA LEU A 25 -0.06 -6.33 -4.56
C LEU A 25 -0.89 -5.68 -5.69
N VAL A 26 -0.27 -4.81 -6.49
CA VAL A 26 -0.91 -4.19 -7.66
C VAL A 26 -1.43 -5.27 -8.63
N ALA A 27 -0.62 -6.29 -8.93
CA ALA A 27 -1.02 -7.36 -9.83
C ALA A 27 -2.21 -8.16 -9.29
N PHE A 28 -2.23 -8.46 -7.98
CA PHE A 28 -3.33 -9.17 -7.34
C PHE A 28 -4.64 -8.35 -7.41
N ILE A 29 -4.60 -7.06 -7.10
CA ILE A 29 -5.76 -6.17 -7.17
C ILE A 29 -6.23 -5.98 -8.63
N ALA A 30 -5.32 -5.91 -9.60
CA ALA A 30 -5.69 -5.86 -11.01
C ALA A 30 -6.47 -7.11 -11.43
N GLU A 31 -6.08 -8.28 -10.94
CA GLU A 31 -6.76 -9.53 -11.26
C GLU A 31 -8.14 -9.64 -10.59
N THR A 32 -8.34 -9.08 -9.39
CA THR A 32 -9.69 -9.02 -8.79
C THR A 32 -10.64 -8.19 -9.63
N SER A 33 -10.16 -7.08 -10.22
CA SER A 33 -10.94 -6.29 -11.19
C SER A 33 -11.33 -7.10 -12.42
N LYS A 34 -10.38 -7.83 -13.03
CA LYS A 34 -10.64 -8.68 -14.21
C LYS A 34 -11.61 -9.83 -13.89
N ALA A 35 -11.62 -10.31 -12.65
CA ALA A 35 -12.59 -11.29 -12.18
C ALA A 35 -14.00 -10.69 -11.98
N GLY A 36 -14.21 -9.40 -12.27
CA GLY A 36 -15.50 -8.72 -12.17
C GLY A 36 -15.84 -8.24 -10.76
N LEU A 37 -14.87 -8.24 -9.83
CA LEU A 37 -15.08 -7.70 -8.49
C LEU A 37 -14.90 -6.17 -8.51
N ASP A 38 -15.72 -5.48 -7.73
CA ASP A 38 -15.52 -4.05 -7.47
C ASP A 38 -14.30 -3.87 -6.57
N VAL A 39 -13.21 -3.38 -7.16
CA VAL A 39 -11.95 -3.12 -6.48
C VAL A 39 -12.12 -2.20 -5.27
N ASN A 40 -13.01 -1.20 -5.35
CA ASN A 40 -13.23 -0.28 -4.23
C ASN A 40 -13.91 -0.98 -3.05
N ASP A 41 -14.90 -1.82 -3.32
CA ASP A 41 -15.56 -2.64 -2.30
C ASP A 41 -14.59 -3.65 -1.66
N VAL A 42 -13.77 -4.33 -2.48
CA VAL A 42 -12.73 -5.25 -1.98
C VAL A 42 -11.74 -4.55 -1.05
N VAL A 43 -11.19 -3.41 -1.47
CA VAL A 43 -10.24 -2.63 -0.66
C VAL A 43 -10.87 -2.12 0.64
N SER A 44 -12.12 -1.65 0.57
CA SER A 44 -12.89 -1.23 1.75
C SER A 44 -13.04 -2.38 2.77
N LYS A 45 -13.37 -3.59 2.31
CA LYS A 45 -13.49 -4.78 3.17
C LYS A 45 -12.16 -5.18 3.80
N VAL A 46 -11.06 -5.13 3.04
CA VAL A 46 -9.72 -5.43 3.56
C VAL A 46 -9.33 -4.39 4.63
N ASN A 47 -9.52 -3.10 4.37
CA ASN A 47 -9.27 -2.03 5.34
C ASN A 47 -10.08 -2.23 6.63
N ALA A 48 -11.37 -2.53 6.52
CA ALA A 48 -12.22 -2.81 7.68
C ALA A 48 -11.69 -3.99 8.51
N GLY A 49 -11.23 -5.05 7.86
CA GLY A 49 -10.69 -6.20 8.56
C GLY A 49 -9.26 -5.99 9.13
N LEU A 50 -8.43 -5.15 8.49
CA LEU A 50 -7.16 -4.71 9.06
C LEU A 50 -7.38 -3.88 10.33
N ILE A 51 -8.31 -2.94 10.30
CA ILE A 51 -8.62 -2.07 11.44
C ILE A 51 -9.30 -2.87 12.56
N GLY A 52 -10.27 -3.72 12.21
CA GLY A 52 -11.10 -4.49 13.14
C GLY A 52 -10.41 -5.65 13.86
N ASN A 53 -9.07 -5.78 13.75
CA ASN A 53 -8.29 -6.86 14.35
C ASN A 53 -8.79 -8.27 13.95
N SER A 54 -9.17 -8.42 12.68
CA SER A 54 -9.57 -9.70 12.11
C SER A 54 -8.35 -10.57 11.77
N ILE A 55 -8.59 -11.74 11.18
CA ILE A 55 -7.54 -12.64 10.66
C ILE A 55 -6.55 -11.98 9.69
N TYR A 56 -6.86 -10.80 9.15
CA TYR A 56 -5.98 -10.06 8.24
C TYR A 56 -4.90 -9.25 8.96
N ARG A 57 -5.07 -8.93 10.25
CA ARG A 57 -4.12 -8.12 11.00
C ARG A 57 -3.13 -9.02 11.74
N ILE A 58 -1.89 -9.01 11.27
CA ILE A 58 -0.76 -9.73 11.89
C ILE A 58 0.34 -8.78 12.38
N VAL A 59 0.11 -7.47 12.26
CA VAL A 59 1.04 -6.42 12.67
C VAL A 59 0.32 -5.36 13.49
N ASP A 60 1.09 -4.60 14.26
CA ASP A 60 0.62 -3.46 15.05
C ASP A 60 1.11 -2.13 14.47
N HIS A 61 0.87 -1.05 15.21
CA HIS A 61 1.40 0.28 14.89
C HIS A 61 2.95 0.28 14.88
N PRO A 62 3.62 0.96 13.92
CA PRO A 62 3.07 1.80 12.85
C PRO A 62 2.70 1.04 11.56
N TYR A 63 3.04 -0.24 11.48
CA TYR A 63 2.93 -1.05 10.27
C TYR A 63 1.49 -1.24 9.79
N LEU A 64 0.50 -1.18 10.68
CA LEU A 64 -0.92 -1.17 10.29
C LEU A 64 -1.25 0.01 9.35
N GLY A 65 -0.85 1.22 9.73
CA GLY A 65 -1.10 2.42 8.92
C GLY A 65 -0.34 2.40 7.60
N MET A 66 0.90 1.91 7.63
CA MET A 66 1.68 1.68 6.41
C MET A 66 1.01 0.68 5.48
N SER A 67 0.49 -0.44 6.02
CA SER A 67 -0.19 -1.46 5.21
C SER A 67 -1.46 -0.95 4.54
N ILE A 68 -2.24 -0.13 5.25
CA ILE A 68 -3.44 0.52 4.69
C ILE A 68 -3.04 1.47 3.56
N LYS A 69 -1.99 2.29 3.76
CA LYS A 69 -1.50 3.22 2.74
C LYS A 69 -1.02 2.50 1.48
N GLU A 70 -0.21 1.45 1.61
CA GLU A 70 0.26 0.66 0.47
C GLU A 70 -0.90 -0.01 -0.29
N LEU A 71 -1.93 -0.48 0.42
CA LEU A 71 -3.13 -1.04 -0.19
C LEU A 71 -3.91 0.01 -1.01
N GLU A 72 -4.05 1.22 -0.48
CA GLU A 72 -4.73 2.33 -1.17
C GLU A 72 -3.92 2.81 -2.39
N GLU A 73 -2.59 2.89 -2.28
CA GLU A 73 -1.73 3.23 -3.43
C GLU A 73 -1.82 2.16 -4.52
N ALA A 74 -1.84 0.87 -4.15
CA ALA A 74 -1.99 -0.20 -5.12
C ALA A 74 -3.37 -0.17 -5.80
N ARG A 75 -4.44 0.13 -5.07
CA ARG A 75 -5.78 0.39 -5.64
C ARG A 75 -5.72 1.51 -6.68
N ASP A 76 -5.13 2.65 -6.33
CA ASP A 76 -5.09 3.82 -7.21
C ASP A 76 -4.33 3.54 -8.50
N ASN A 77 -3.24 2.78 -8.42
CA ASN A 77 -2.52 2.31 -9.61
C ASN A 77 -3.43 1.48 -10.52
N VAL A 78 -4.22 0.55 -9.97
CA VAL A 78 -5.13 -0.30 -10.75
C VAL A 78 -6.25 0.53 -11.37
N VAL A 79 -6.84 1.45 -10.61
CA VAL A 79 -7.91 2.33 -11.10
C VAL A 79 -7.39 3.24 -12.21
N ALA A 80 -6.19 3.79 -12.07
CA ALA A 80 -5.56 4.65 -13.08
C ALA A 80 -5.22 3.91 -14.39
N ILE A 81 -4.86 2.62 -14.33
CA ILE A 81 -4.57 1.80 -15.51
C ILE A 81 -5.86 1.34 -16.22
N SER A 82 -6.97 1.27 -15.49
CA SER A 82 -8.26 0.78 -16.00
C SER A 82 -9.17 1.89 -16.53
N ALA A 83 -8.76 3.15 -16.37
CA ALA A 83 -9.45 4.37 -16.84
C ALA A 83 -9.02 4.73 -18.28
#